data_AF-A0A4S9L951-F1
#
_entry.id   AF-A0A4S9L951-F1
#
_cell.length_a   1.000
_cell.length_b   1.000
_cell.length_c   1.000
_cell.angle_alpha   90.00
_cell.angle_beta   90.00
_cell.angle_gamma   90.00
#
_symmetry.space_group_name_H-M   'P 1'
#
loop_
_entity.id
_entity.type
_entity.pdbx_description
1 polymer ?
#
loop_
_entity_poly.entity_id
_entity_poly.type
_entity_poly.pdbx_seq_one_letter_code
_entity_poly.pdbx_strand_id
1 'polypeptide(L)'
;MAPFQDPPEQDLLDRLDRSRLPELQYLSTYCPFTLNARPCPHGSKCLLKKVCYVLCALRTTGSHCDGDHQVSAICQQFLTDKGCRYRKEDDHPFLGRSHDVEMRRCMDVMLKPHELGLYGVEHF
;
A
#
# COMPACT_ATOMS: atom_id res chain seq x y z
N MET A 1 -19.55 -38.61 -10.57
CA MET A 1 -19.31 -37.16 -10.44
C MET A 1 -17.87 -37.01 -9.97
N ALA A 2 -16.99 -36.51 -10.83
CA ALA A 2 -15.62 -36.19 -10.43
C ALA A 2 -15.64 -34.93 -9.55
N PRO A 3 -14.84 -34.85 -8.48
CA PRO A 3 -14.76 -33.64 -7.68
C PRO A 3 -14.20 -32.52 -8.55
N PHE A 4 -14.96 -31.42 -8.65
CA PHE A 4 -14.43 -30.14 -9.13
C PHE A 4 -13.32 -29.74 -8.17
N GLN A 5 -12.08 -29.93 -8.56
CA GLN A 5 -10.96 -29.28 -7.90
C GLN A 5 -10.97 -27.84 -8.41
N ASP A 6 -11.19 -26.88 -7.51
CA ASP A 6 -10.92 -25.49 -7.81
C ASP A 6 -9.49 -25.39 -8.36
N PRO A 7 -9.25 -24.64 -9.45
CA PRO A 7 -7.91 -24.49 -9.99
C PRO A 7 -6.99 -23.96 -8.88
N PRO A 8 -5.73 -24.44 -8.80
CA PRO A 8 -4.80 -24.00 -7.78
C PRO A 8 -4.72 -22.47 -7.81
N GLU A 9 -5.00 -21.86 -6.66
CA GLU A 9 -4.96 -20.43 -6.46
C GLU A 9 -3.57 -19.94 -6.90
N GLN A 10 -3.49 -19.29 -8.06
CA GLN A 10 -2.22 -18.83 -8.62
C GLN A 10 -1.55 -17.91 -7.61
N ASP A 11 -0.27 -18.16 -7.30
CA ASP A 11 0.51 -17.34 -6.39
C ASP A 11 0.45 -15.88 -6.87
N LEU A 12 0.09 -14.95 -5.96
CA LEU A 12 0.04 -13.52 -6.26
C LEU A 12 1.38 -13.00 -6.77
N LEU A 13 2.48 -13.62 -6.34
CA LEU A 13 3.84 -13.32 -6.81
C LEU A 13 4.06 -13.72 -8.26
N ASP A 14 3.49 -14.85 -8.72
CA ASP A 14 3.60 -15.30 -10.11
C ASP A 14 2.86 -14.39 -11.09
N ARG A 15 1.93 -13.59 -10.58
CA ARG A 15 1.14 -12.61 -11.35
C ARG A 15 1.76 -11.21 -11.38
N LEU A 16 2.90 -10.99 -10.71
CA LEU A 16 3.58 -9.70 -10.74
C LEU A 16 4.26 -9.48 -12.09
N ASP A 17 4.05 -8.30 -12.67
CA ASP A 17 4.77 -7.90 -13.87
C ASP A 17 6.26 -7.70 -13.55
N ARG A 18 7.09 -8.60 -14.09
CA ARG A 18 8.55 -8.57 -13.88
C ARG A 18 9.21 -7.29 -14.38
N SER A 19 8.63 -6.61 -15.35
CA SER A 19 9.15 -5.32 -15.84
C SER A 19 9.07 -4.22 -14.79
N ARG A 20 8.16 -4.37 -13.80
CA ARG A 20 7.94 -3.42 -12.71
C ARG A 20 8.70 -3.75 -11.44
N LEU A 21 9.53 -4.81 -11.43
CA LEU A 21 10.33 -5.17 -10.26
C LEU A 21 11.15 -4.01 -9.65
N PRO A 22 11.78 -3.11 -10.44
CA PRO A 22 12.49 -1.96 -9.85
C PRO A 22 11.58 -1.04 -9.04
N GLU A 23 10.36 -0.81 -9.53
CA GLU A 23 9.36 0.01 -8.86
C GLU A 23 8.81 -0.69 -7.61
N LEU A 24 8.54 -1.99 -7.69
CA LEU A 24 8.10 -2.79 -6.54
C LEU A 24 9.18 -2.85 -5.45
N GLN A 25 10.45 -2.97 -5.85
CA GLN A 25 11.58 -2.90 -4.92
C GLN A 25 11.66 -1.52 -4.25
N TYR A 26 11.43 -0.44 -5.00
CA TYR A 26 11.34 0.90 -4.43
C TYR A 26 10.18 1.03 -3.43
N LEU A 27 8.98 0.56 -3.80
CA LEU A 27 7.80 0.56 -2.93
C LEU A 27 7.99 -0.30 -1.67
N SER A 28 8.81 -1.35 -1.73
CA SER A 28 9.11 -2.18 -0.55
C SER A 28 9.74 -1.37 0.60
N THR A 29 10.42 -0.25 0.32
CA THR A 29 11.02 0.63 1.35
C THR A 29 9.98 1.40 2.18
N TYR A 30 8.72 1.39 1.76
CA TYR A 30 7.60 2.01 2.44
C TYR A 30 6.82 1.02 3.30
N CYS A 31 6.19 1.53 4.36
CA CYS A 31 5.36 0.72 5.23
C CYS A 31 4.10 0.26 4.47
N PRO A 32 3.88 -1.07 4.31
CA PRO A 32 2.77 -1.59 3.51
C PRO A 32 1.39 -1.25 4.10
N PHE A 33 1.32 -0.96 5.40
CA PHE A 33 0.10 -0.47 6.04
C PHE A 33 -0.21 0.97 5.64
N THR A 34 0.79 1.85 5.70
CA THR A 34 0.59 3.26 5.34
C THR A 34 0.34 3.45 3.86
N LEU A 35 0.99 2.65 3.00
CA LEU A 35 0.64 2.58 1.58
C LEU A 35 -0.81 2.13 1.39
N ASN A 36 -1.33 1.25 2.25
CA ASN A 36 -2.74 0.79 2.24
C ASN A 36 -3.72 1.80 2.87
N ALA A 37 -3.26 3.01 3.16
CA ALA A 37 -4.00 4.00 3.91
C ALA A 37 -4.52 3.48 5.27
N ARG A 38 -3.71 2.66 5.95
CA ARG A 38 -3.98 2.11 7.28
C ARG A 38 -2.85 2.46 8.24
N PRO A 39 -3.14 2.60 9.55
CA PRO A 39 -2.08 2.76 10.55
C PRO A 39 -1.22 1.50 10.61
N CYS A 40 0.08 1.69 10.80
CA CYS A 40 1.01 0.58 11.05
C CYS A 40 0.85 0.07 12.49
N PRO A 41 0.69 -1.24 12.72
CA PRO A 41 0.55 -1.81 14.07
C PRO A 41 1.81 -1.62 14.94
N HIS A 42 2.97 -1.44 14.32
CA HIS A 42 4.25 -1.29 15.01
C HIS A 42 4.57 0.14 15.45
N GLY A 43 3.75 1.12 15.03
CA GLY A 43 3.91 2.52 15.46
C GLY A 43 5.32 3.06 15.22
N SER A 44 6.00 3.49 16.28
CA SER A 44 7.38 4.00 16.24
C SER A 44 8.43 2.93 15.91
N LYS A 45 8.14 1.64 16.13
CA LYS A 45 9.07 0.54 15.82
C LYS A 45 9.12 0.18 14.34
N CYS A 46 8.22 0.75 13.52
CA CYS A 46 8.29 0.58 12.08
C CYS A 46 9.44 1.42 11.51
N LEU A 47 10.43 0.75 10.91
CA LEU A 47 11.62 1.37 10.30
C LEU A 47 11.40 1.80 8.85
N LEU A 48 10.27 1.43 8.26
CA LEU A 48 9.93 1.75 6.88
C LEU A 48 9.40 3.17 6.75
N LYS A 49 9.57 3.78 5.57
CA LYS A 49 9.00 5.09 5.26
C LYS A 49 7.48 5.04 5.39
N LYS A 50 6.90 5.96 6.17
CA LYS A 50 5.46 6.04 6.38
C LYS A 50 4.89 7.02 5.38
N VAL A 51 4.03 6.56 4.47
CA VAL A 51 3.36 7.46 3.53
C VAL A 51 2.36 8.32 4.28
N CYS A 52 2.27 9.60 3.91
CA CYS A 52 1.17 10.44 4.33
C CYS A 52 -0.13 9.95 3.66
N TYR A 53 -0.90 9.13 4.36
CA TYR A 53 -2.21 8.65 3.87
C TYR A 53 -3.39 9.37 4.51
N VAL A 54 -3.13 10.15 5.56
CA VAL A 54 -4.08 11.05 6.19
C VAL A 54 -4.09 12.38 5.44
N LEU A 55 -5.18 13.14 5.57
CA LEU A 55 -5.30 14.48 4.98
C LEU A 55 -4.42 15.49 5.74
N CYS A 56 -3.11 15.24 5.87
CA CYS A 56 -2.20 16.16 6.54
C CYS A 56 -2.19 17.52 5.84
N ALA A 57 -2.31 17.56 4.51
CA ALA A 57 -2.49 18.79 3.75
C ALA A 57 -3.68 19.68 4.21
N LEU A 58 -4.68 19.11 4.91
CA LEU A 58 -5.81 19.85 5.50
C LEU A 58 -5.62 20.17 6.99
N ARG A 59 -4.81 19.39 7.72
CA ARG A 59 -4.65 19.52 9.18
C ARG A 59 -3.44 20.34 9.59
N THR A 60 -2.43 20.43 8.74
CA THR A 60 -1.23 21.19 9.01
C THR A 60 -1.21 22.37 8.06
N THR A 61 -1.26 23.57 8.62
CA THR A 61 -0.96 24.83 7.94
C THR A 61 0.52 24.86 7.53
N GLY A 62 0.92 23.95 6.64
CA GLY A 62 2.22 23.91 5.98
C GLY A 62 3.44 23.52 6.80
N SER A 63 3.35 23.27 8.11
CA SER A 63 4.58 23.16 8.93
C SER A 63 5.08 21.75 9.21
N HIS A 64 4.28 20.78 9.68
CA HIS A 64 4.85 19.48 10.11
C HIS A 64 3.97 18.29 9.73
N CYS A 65 4.25 17.65 8.60
CA CYS A 65 3.76 16.30 8.32
C CYS A 65 4.91 15.31 8.46
N ASP A 66 4.75 14.31 9.32
CA ASP A 66 5.74 13.26 9.57
C ASP A 66 5.68 12.13 8.52
N GLY A 67 4.84 12.29 7.49
CA GLY A 67 4.66 11.33 6.41
C GLY A 67 5.43 11.71 5.15
N ASP A 68 5.89 10.69 4.42
CA ASP A 68 6.47 10.81 3.09
C ASP A 68 5.38 11.08 2.04
N HIS A 69 5.68 11.95 1.07
CA HIS A 69 4.76 12.38 0.02
C HIS A 69 5.28 12.06 -1.40
N GLN A 70 6.37 11.30 -1.52
CA GLN A 70 6.93 10.94 -2.83
C GLN A 70 6.07 9.89 -3.54
N VAL A 71 5.31 9.11 -2.79
CA VAL A 71 4.35 8.13 -3.33
C VAL A 71 2.98 8.33 -2.71
N SER A 72 1.94 8.08 -3.50
CA SER A 72 0.57 8.16 -3.04
C SER A 72 0.12 6.85 -2.40
N ALA A 73 -0.54 6.94 -1.25
CA ALA A 73 -1.24 5.80 -0.68
C ALA A 73 -2.38 5.35 -1.61
N ILE A 74 -2.70 4.06 -1.56
CA ILE A 74 -3.77 3.47 -2.36
C ILE A 74 -5.11 4.12 -2.05
N CYS A 75 -5.96 4.26 -3.06
CA CYS A 75 -7.32 4.73 -2.87
C CYS A 75 -8.14 3.64 -2.18
N GLN A 76 -8.65 3.91 -0.98
CA GLN A 76 -9.51 2.95 -0.28
C GLN A 76 -10.81 2.66 -1.05
N GLN A 77 -11.35 3.63 -1.79
CA GLN A 77 -12.56 3.41 -2.61
C GLN A 77 -12.28 2.46 -3.78
N PHE A 78 -11.07 2.52 -4.35
CA PHE A 78 -10.62 1.59 -5.39
C PHE A 78 -10.54 0.15 -4.89
N LEU A 79 -10.35 -0.07 -3.59
CA LEU A 79 -10.39 -1.40 -2.99
C LEU A 79 -11.80 -1.96 -2.82
N THR A 80 -12.84 -1.14 -3.02
CA THR A 80 -14.24 -1.58 -2.89
C THR A 80 -14.84 -1.97 -4.23
N ASP A 81 -15.86 -2.83 -4.22
CA ASP A 81 -16.59 -3.25 -5.43
C ASP A 81 -17.27 -2.09 -6.17
N LYS A 82 -17.46 -0.95 -5.50
CA LYS A 82 -18.04 0.26 -6.08
C LYS A 82 -17.03 1.05 -6.93
N GLY A 83 -15.74 0.74 -6.81
CA GLY A 83 -14.65 1.46 -7.44
C GLY A 83 -14.47 2.88 -6.89
N CYS A 84 -13.46 3.57 -7.41
CA CYS A 84 -13.24 4.98 -7.09
C CYS A 84 -14.13 5.89 -7.96
N ARG A 85 -14.70 6.93 -7.35
CA ARG A 85 -15.48 7.95 -8.07
C ARG A 85 -14.61 8.85 -8.96
N TYR A 86 -13.32 8.94 -8.66
CA TYR A 86 -12.35 9.76 -9.38
C TYR A 86 -11.68 8.93 -10.48
N ARG A 87 -11.70 9.43 -11.71
CA ARG A 87 -11.18 8.69 -12.88
C ARG A 87 -9.66 8.64 -12.89
N LYS A 88 -8.99 9.71 -12.45
CA LYS A 88 -7.52 9.79 -12.34
C LYS A 88 -7.07 9.92 -10.89
N GLU A 89 -5.82 9.55 -10.64
CA GLU A 89 -5.20 9.63 -9.31
C GLU A 89 -5.16 11.07 -8.79
N ASP A 90 -4.90 12.03 -9.69
CA ASP A 90 -4.83 13.47 -9.38
C ASP A 90 -6.19 14.15 -9.23
N ASP A 91 -7.28 13.49 -9.64
CA ASP A 91 -8.64 14.04 -9.51
C ASP A 91 -9.13 13.98 -8.04
N HIS A 92 -8.39 13.32 -7.15
CA HIS A 92 -8.72 13.25 -5.73
C HIS A 92 -8.56 14.64 -5.11
N PRO A 93 -9.64 15.24 -4.60
CA PRO A 93 -9.52 16.48 -3.87
C PRO A 93 -8.66 16.19 -2.65
N PHE A 94 -7.70 17.07 -2.37
CA PHE A 94 -6.81 17.10 -1.19
C PHE A 94 -5.54 16.26 -1.24
N LEU A 95 -5.55 15.02 -1.73
CA LEU A 95 -4.35 14.19 -1.80
C LEU A 95 -4.49 13.16 -2.92
N GLY A 96 -3.52 13.12 -3.83
CA GLY A 96 -3.47 12.10 -4.88
C GLY A 96 -3.49 10.69 -4.28
N ARG A 97 -4.28 9.80 -4.88
CA ARG A 97 -4.41 8.41 -4.44
C ARG A 97 -4.08 7.46 -5.57
N SER A 98 -3.29 6.45 -5.27
CA SER A 98 -2.90 5.43 -6.24
C SER A 98 -4.07 4.48 -6.56
N HIS A 99 -4.25 4.18 -7.84
CA HIS A 99 -5.11 3.13 -8.37
C HIS A 99 -4.29 1.96 -8.95
N ASP A 100 -3.01 1.90 -8.60
CA ASP A 100 -2.11 0.89 -9.13
C ASP A 100 -2.38 -0.50 -8.54
N VAL A 101 -2.78 -1.41 -9.41
CA VAL A 101 -3.09 -2.81 -9.07
C VAL A 101 -1.85 -3.60 -8.68
N GLU A 102 -0.68 -3.32 -9.25
CA GLU A 102 0.54 -4.07 -8.91
C GLU A 102 1.08 -3.63 -7.56
N MET A 103 1.02 -2.33 -7.27
CA MET A 103 1.28 -1.80 -5.93
C MET A 103 0.39 -2.48 -4.88
N ARG A 104 -0.92 -2.64 -5.16
CA ARG A 104 -1.84 -3.40 -4.29
C ARG A 104 -1.35 -4.83 -4.05
N ARG A 105 -1.04 -5.58 -5.12
CA ARG A 105 -0.60 -6.98 -5.01
C ARG A 105 0.68 -7.11 -4.20
N CYS A 106 1.67 -6.26 -4.46
CA CYS A 106 2.92 -6.23 -3.71
C CYS A 106 2.66 -5.96 -2.23
N MET A 107 1.81 -5.00 -1.91
CA MET A 107 1.45 -4.68 -0.53
C MET A 107 0.74 -5.84 0.17
N ASP A 108 -0.20 -6.50 -0.50
CA ASP A 108 -0.93 -7.65 0.07
C ASP A 108 0.02 -8.77 0.50
N VAL A 109 1.06 -9.05 -0.30
CA VAL A 109 2.10 -10.01 0.05
C VAL A 109 2.96 -9.54 1.23
N MET A 110 3.27 -8.25 1.30
CA MET A 110 4.16 -7.67 2.31
C MET A 110 3.46 -7.36 3.65
N LEU A 111 2.13 -7.28 3.67
CA LEU A 111 1.36 -6.96 4.88
C LEU A 111 1.59 -7.97 6.00
N LYS A 112 1.45 -9.26 5.72
CA LYS A 112 1.53 -10.30 6.76
C LYS A 112 2.94 -10.44 7.34
N PRO A 113 4.02 -10.52 6.52
CA PRO A 113 5.38 -10.52 7.05
C PRO A 113 5.68 -9.29 7.89
N HIS A 114 5.24 -8.10 7.47
CA HIS A 114 5.45 -6.87 8.23
C HIS A 114 4.66 -6.89 9.54
N GLU A 115 3.38 -7.30 9.54
CA GLU A 115 2.55 -7.44 10.75
C GLU A 115 3.20 -8.35 11.79
N LEU A 116 3.79 -9.47 11.34
CA LEU A 116 4.52 -10.42 12.17
C LEU A 116 5.90 -9.92 12.63
N GLY A 117 6.33 -8.73 12.18
CA GLY A 117 7.61 -8.14 12.52
C GLY A 117 8.79 -8.72 11.73
N LEU A 118 8.56 -9.54 10.71
CA LEU A 118 9.63 -10.21 9.97
C LEU A 118 10.43 -9.27 9.05
N TYR A 119 9.90 -8.09 8.76
CA TYR A 119 10.47 -7.11 7.85
C TYR A 119 10.20 -5.69 8.29
N GLY A 120 11.21 -4.81 8.24
CA GLY A 120 11.03 -3.37 8.41
C GLY A 120 10.56 -2.95 9.80
N VAL A 121 10.85 -3.76 10.82
CA VAL A 121 10.47 -3.51 12.22
C VAL A 121 11.72 -3.63 13.09
N GLU A 122 11.88 -2.67 13.99
CA GLU A 122 12.89 -2.71 15.04
C GLU A 122 12.46 -3.72 16.11
N HIS A 123 13.29 -4.74 16.28
CA HIS A 123 13.29 -5.57 17.46
C HIS A 123 14.36 -5.00 18.39
N PHE A 124 14.18 -5.13 19.71
CA PHE A 124 15.00 -4.58 20.82
C PHE A 124 14.49 -3.26 21.40
#